data_AF-K0VIV4-F1
#
_entry.id   AF-K0VIV4-F1
#
_cell.length_a   1.000
_cell.length_b   1.000
_cell.length_c   1.000
_cell.angle_alpha   90.00
_cell.angle_beta   90.00
_cell.angle_gamma   90.00
#
_symmetry.space_group_name_H-M   'P 1'
#
loop_
_entity.id
_entity.type
_entity.pdbx_description
1 polymer ?
#
loop_
_entity_poly.entity_id
_entity_poly.type
_entity_poly.pdbx_seq_one_letter_code
_entity_poly.pdbx_strand_id
1 'polypeptide(L)'
;MAPPTPLHAYLTDQTGLVLEGLDELRDGADPIHDTRVAIRRVRSTVRVFGTVLDDQAHAVEQELKWFAGMLGDVRDVQVQRERLRSALGELPDELVLGRVADRVKRDLRRMEAPARDRVAEAMATPRYQDLVAELRRWSDAPPVRAKVTAKQLQKKAHRAAGKADRRLAEALDSVDDALLHRARKAAKRARYAAELIQAGAPSTKATRKQKHYKKIQSVLGDLQDTVVARSMLRQMGAGAGSRAKENGFTFGLLYAREEQLALRCRRDVARL
;
A
#
# COMPACT_ATOMS: atom_id res chain seq x y z
N MET A 1 -0.26 -36.93 -5.90
CA MET A 1 -0.11 -35.83 -4.91
C MET A 1 -1.48 -35.31 -4.55
N ALA A 2 -1.75 -35.00 -3.27
CA ALA A 2 -2.97 -34.28 -2.89
C ALA A 2 -2.99 -32.90 -3.58
N PRO A 3 -4.17 -32.39 -4.00
CA PRO A 3 -4.24 -31.09 -4.64
C PRO A 3 -3.67 -29.99 -3.72
N PRO A 4 -2.95 -29.00 -4.27
CA PRO A 4 -2.38 -27.92 -3.47
C PRO A 4 -3.48 -27.20 -2.69
N THR A 5 -3.22 -26.93 -1.41
CA THR A 5 -4.19 -26.21 -0.58
C THR A 5 -4.42 -24.79 -1.13
N PRO A 6 -5.55 -24.14 -0.86
CA PRO A 6 -5.76 -22.75 -1.28
C PRO A 6 -4.66 -21.77 -0.82
N LEU A 7 -4.04 -22.05 0.32
CA LEU A 7 -2.91 -21.26 0.83
C LEU A 7 -1.65 -21.46 -0.04
N HIS A 8 -1.41 -22.68 -0.52
CA HIS A 8 -0.32 -22.99 -1.43
C HIS A 8 -0.51 -22.25 -2.76
N ALA A 9 -1.64 -22.45 -3.44
CA ALA A 9 -1.93 -21.81 -4.71
C ALA A 9 -1.84 -20.28 -4.60
N TYR A 10 -2.44 -19.69 -3.56
CA TYR A 10 -2.40 -18.24 -3.38
C TYR A 10 -0.98 -17.71 -3.12
N LEU A 11 -0.13 -18.42 -2.36
CA LEU A 11 1.26 -17.99 -2.15
C LEU A 11 2.09 -18.11 -3.43
N THR A 12 1.92 -19.19 -4.19
CA THR A 12 2.54 -19.36 -5.51
C THR A 12 2.18 -18.20 -6.44
N ASP A 13 0.88 -17.94 -6.64
CA ASP A 13 0.41 -16.87 -7.54
C ASP A 13 0.93 -15.49 -7.13
N GLN A 14 0.81 -15.15 -5.84
CA GLN A 14 1.24 -13.83 -5.37
C GLN A 14 2.75 -13.67 -5.39
N THR A 15 3.51 -14.75 -5.23
CA THR A 15 4.97 -14.71 -5.35
C THR A 15 5.40 -14.57 -6.80
N GLY A 16 4.72 -15.24 -7.73
CA GLY A 16 4.91 -15.04 -9.18
C GLY A 16 4.71 -13.59 -9.60
N LEU A 17 3.63 -12.94 -9.14
CA LEU A 17 3.38 -11.52 -9.39
C LEU A 17 4.44 -10.60 -8.76
N VAL A 18 5.06 -10.99 -7.65
CA VAL A 18 6.21 -10.24 -7.11
C VAL A 18 7.38 -10.37 -8.07
N LEU A 19 7.74 -11.59 -8.49
CA LEU A 19 8.88 -11.84 -9.38
C LEU A 19 8.73 -11.11 -10.72
N GLU A 20 7.56 -11.20 -11.37
CA GLU A 20 7.24 -10.48 -12.60
C GLU A 20 7.49 -8.97 -12.44
N GLY A 21 6.92 -8.37 -11.39
CA GLY A 21 7.12 -6.96 -11.10
C GLY A 21 8.54 -6.58 -10.64
N LEU A 22 9.38 -7.54 -10.25
CA LEU A 22 10.80 -7.31 -9.98
C LEU A 22 11.65 -7.39 -11.25
N ASP A 23 11.28 -8.27 -12.18
CA ASP A 23 11.93 -8.40 -13.49
C ASP A 23 11.59 -7.18 -14.37
N GLU A 24 10.33 -6.74 -14.43
CA GLU A 24 9.93 -5.50 -15.10
C GLU A 24 10.68 -4.26 -14.55
N LEU A 25 10.88 -4.19 -13.24
CA LEU A 25 11.63 -3.11 -12.62
C LEU A 25 13.12 -3.13 -13.03
N ARG A 26 13.69 -4.33 -13.20
CA ARG A 26 15.06 -4.51 -13.70
C ARG A 26 15.18 -4.10 -15.17
N ASP A 27 14.15 -4.35 -15.96
CA ASP A 27 14.09 -4.00 -17.38
C ASP A 27 13.78 -2.51 -17.63
N GLY A 28 13.66 -1.72 -16.56
CA GLY A 28 13.50 -0.27 -16.61
C GLY A 28 12.04 0.21 -16.68
N ALA A 29 11.06 -0.69 -16.54
CA ALA A 29 9.66 -0.32 -16.38
C ALA A 29 9.37 0.25 -14.97
N ASP A 30 8.12 0.67 -14.72
CA ASP A 30 7.69 1.22 -13.42
C ASP A 30 6.50 0.43 -12.82
N PRO A 31 6.67 -0.88 -12.52
CA PRO A 31 5.60 -1.74 -11.96
C PRO A 31 5.35 -1.50 -10.47
N ILE A 32 5.93 -0.46 -9.87
CA ILE A 32 6.06 -0.29 -8.42
C ILE A 32 4.71 -0.41 -7.69
N HIS A 33 3.62 0.07 -8.28
CA HIS A 33 2.29 -0.07 -7.66
C HIS A 33 1.91 -1.54 -7.47
N ASP A 34 1.93 -2.33 -8.55
CA ASP A 34 1.44 -3.70 -8.56
C ASP A 34 2.38 -4.64 -7.82
N THR A 35 3.71 -4.47 -7.99
CA THR A 35 4.72 -5.19 -7.20
C THR A 35 4.48 -4.98 -5.70
N ARG A 36 4.20 -3.74 -5.27
CA ARG A 36 3.90 -3.45 -3.85
C ARG A 36 2.59 -4.08 -3.38
N VAL A 37 1.58 -4.20 -4.24
CA VAL A 37 0.33 -4.87 -3.89
C VAL A 37 0.59 -6.37 -3.70
N ALA A 38 1.31 -7.01 -4.62
CA ALA A 38 1.70 -8.42 -4.55
C ALA A 38 2.54 -8.72 -3.30
N ILE A 39 3.60 -7.94 -3.02
CA ILE A 39 4.42 -8.08 -1.80
C ILE A 39 3.52 -7.96 -0.55
N ARG A 40 2.60 -6.99 -0.54
CA ARG A 40 1.70 -6.81 0.61
C ARG A 40 0.77 -7.99 0.83
N ARG A 41 0.33 -8.66 -0.24
CA ARG A 41 -0.47 -9.89 -0.16
C ARG A 41 0.35 -11.02 0.45
N VAL A 42 1.55 -11.30 -0.08
CA VAL A 42 2.47 -12.33 0.47
C VAL A 42 2.73 -12.07 1.95
N ARG A 43 3.16 -10.86 2.30
CA ARG A 43 3.44 -10.49 3.70
C ARG A 43 2.21 -10.60 4.60
N SER A 44 1.04 -10.20 4.12
CA SER A 44 -0.20 -10.31 4.90
C SER A 44 -0.58 -11.77 5.12
N THR A 45 -0.39 -12.62 4.11
CA THR A 45 -0.57 -14.06 4.22
C THR A 45 0.35 -14.65 5.28
N VAL A 46 1.65 -14.36 5.23
CA VAL A 46 2.60 -14.81 6.28
C VAL A 46 2.16 -14.34 7.66
N ARG A 47 1.76 -13.08 7.82
CA ARG A 47 1.35 -12.54 9.13
C ARG A 47 0.05 -13.10 9.68
N VAL A 48 -0.89 -13.53 8.83
CA VAL A 48 -2.18 -14.09 9.26
C VAL A 48 -2.08 -15.60 9.43
N PHE A 49 -1.35 -16.27 8.54
CA PHE A 49 -1.28 -17.73 8.44
C PHE A 49 0.04 -18.33 8.94
N GLY A 50 0.97 -17.54 9.46
CA GLY A 50 2.32 -17.97 9.84
C GLY A 50 2.43 -19.25 10.66
N THR A 51 1.49 -19.57 11.56
CA THR A 51 1.57 -20.83 12.33
C THR A 51 1.35 -22.10 11.50
N VAL A 52 0.90 -21.98 10.25
CA VAL A 52 0.79 -23.10 9.30
C VAL A 52 1.83 -23.01 8.17
N LEU A 53 2.76 -22.06 8.27
CA LEU A 53 3.92 -21.95 7.40
C LEU A 53 5.15 -22.48 8.13
N ASP A 54 6.20 -22.84 7.40
CA ASP A 54 7.49 -23.18 7.98
C ASP A 54 8.16 -21.97 8.67
N ASP A 55 9.30 -22.24 9.28
CA ASP A 55 9.99 -21.27 10.13
C ASP A 55 10.71 -20.17 9.32
N GLN A 56 10.97 -20.40 8.03
CA GLN A 56 11.61 -19.44 7.14
C GLN A 56 10.64 -18.34 6.68
N ALA A 57 9.33 -18.63 6.66
CA ALA A 57 8.32 -17.69 6.20
C ALA A 57 8.42 -16.29 6.84
N HIS A 58 8.74 -16.23 8.14
CA HIS A 58 8.87 -14.95 8.83
C HIS A 58 10.14 -14.17 8.49
N ALA A 59 11.25 -14.86 8.17
CA ALA A 59 12.48 -14.21 7.71
C ALA A 59 12.26 -13.55 6.34
N VAL A 60 11.67 -14.29 5.40
CA VAL A 60 11.32 -13.76 4.06
C VAL A 60 10.32 -12.60 4.15
N GLU A 61 9.37 -12.64 5.10
CA GLU A 61 8.47 -11.50 5.34
C GLU A 61 9.20 -10.23 5.78
N GLN A 62 10.30 -10.35 6.55
CA GLN A 62 11.13 -9.19 6.92
C GLN A 62 11.91 -8.65 5.72
N GLU A 63 12.44 -9.51 4.86
CA GLU A 63 13.14 -9.08 3.65
C GLU A 63 12.19 -8.40 2.66
N LEU A 64 11.01 -8.99 2.44
CA LEU A 64 9.92 -8.35 1.70
C LEU A 64 9.47 -7.02 2.34
N LYS A 65 9.50 -6.91 3.68
CA LYS A 65 9.18 -5.66 4.39
C LYS A 65 10.22 -4.59 4.11
N TRP A 66 11.50 -4.96 4.13
CA TRP A 66 12.61 -4.06 3.83
C TRP A 66 12.49 -3.52 2.40
N PHE A 67 12.40 -4.40 1.41
CA PHE A 67 12.32 -3.99 0.01
C PHE A 67 11.02 -3.22 -0.30
N ALA A 68 9.89 -3.65 0.25
CA ALA A 68 8.65 -2.87 0.16
C ALA A 68 8.71 -1.54 0.93
N GLY A 69 9.64 -1.35 1.86
CA GLY A 69 9.91 -0.03 2.44
C GLY A 69 10.46 0.90 1.37
N MET A 70 11.52 0.48 0.68
CA MET A 70 12.19 1.25 -0.37
C MET A 70 11.26 1.58 -1.56
N LEU A 71 10.52 0.59 -2.06
CA LEU A 71 9.49 0.84 -3.08
C LEU A 71 8.40 1.80 -2.59
N GLY A 72 8.18 1.86 -1.27
CA GLY A 72 7.22 2.77 -0.64
C GLY A 72 7.62 4.21 -0.75
N ASP A 73 8.89 4.52 -0.52
CA ASP A 73 9.41 5.89 -0.64
C ASP A 73 9.18 6.45 -2.06
N VAL A 74 9.39 5.62 -3.10
CA VAL A 74 9.09 5.99 -4.48
C VAL A 74 7.58 6.16 -4.69
N ARG A 75 6.80 5.16 -4.26
CA ARG A 75 5.35 5.13 -4.50
C ARG A 75 4.61 6.29 -3.82
N ASP A 76 5.05 6.70 -2.64
CA ASP A 76 4.42 7.80 -1.90
C ASP A 76 4.49 9.09 -2.73
N VAL A 77 5.61 9.36 -3.41
CA VAL A 77 5.74 10.52 -4.32
C VAL A 77 4.90 10.34 -5.59
N GLN A 78 4.85 9.14 -6.17
CA GLN A 78 4.01 8.85 -7.34
C GLN A 78 2.51 9.05 -7.07
N VAL A 79 2.03 8.66 -5.89
CA VAL A 79 0.64 8.88 -5.46
C VAL A 79 0.35 10.38 -5.39
N GLN A 80 1.26 11.17 -4.81
CA GLN A 80 1.09 12.62 -4.72
C GLN A 80 1.17 13.30 -6.08
N ARG A 81 2.02 12.81 -7.00
CA ARG A 81 2.07 13.29 -8.38
C ARG A 81 0.72 13.16 -9.07
N GLU A 82 0.13 11.97 -9.02
CA GLU A 82 -1.15 11.72 -9.67
C GLU A 82 -2.27 12.53 -9.01
N ARG A 83 -2.29 12.57 -7.67
CA ARG A 83 -3.27 13.33 -6.89
C ARG A 83 -3.23 14.83 -7.20
N LEU A 84 -2.05 15.44 -7.18
CA LEU A 84 -1.89 16.88 -7.44
C LEU A 84 -2.10 17.22 -8.91
N ARG A 85 -1.73 16.32 -9.84
CA ARG A 85 -2.04 16.46 -11.27
C ARG A 85 -3.54 16.48 -11.51
N SER A 86 -4.28 15.54 -10.93
CA SER A 86 -5.75 15.52 -11.02
C SER A 86 -6.36 16.78 -10.39
N ALA A 87 -5.91 17.14 -9.19
CA ALA A 87 -6.44 18.32 -8.49
C ALA A 87 -6.19 19.63 -9.25
N LEU A 88 -5.04 19.77 -9.93
CA LEU A 88 -4.77 20.91 -10.80
C LEU A 88 -5.66 20.91 -12.04
N GLY A 89 -5.89 19.76 -12.67
CA GLY A 89 -6.76 19.65 -13.84
C GLY A 89 -8.26 19.86 -13.55
N GLU A 90 -8.65 19.84 -12.28
CA GLU A 90 -10.01 20.13 -11.81
C GLU A 90 -10.22 21.63 -11.49
N LEU A 91 -9.15 22.45 -11.43
CA LEU A 91 -9.26 23.88 -11.13
C LEU A 91 -9.65 24.68 -12.39
N PRO A 92 -10.49 25.72 -12.26
CA PRO A 92 -10.63 26.75 -13.28
C PRO A 92 -9.29 27.39 -13.62
N ASP A 93 -9.05 27.66 -14.91
CA ASP A 93 -7.77 28.17 -15.43
C ASP A 93 -7.35 29.49 -14.74
N GLU A 94 -8.32 30.36 -14.41
CA GLU A 94 -8.06 31.63 -13.72
C GLU A 94 -7.50 31.47 -12.30
N LEU A 95 -7.64 30.28 -11.69
CA LEU A 95 -7.11 29.96 -10.36
C LEU A 95 -5.73 29.28 -10.44
N VAL A 96 -5.25 28.95 -11.64
CA VAL A 96 -3.94 28.34 -11.88
C VAL A 96 -2.93 29.43 -12.18
N LEU A 97 -2.34 30.00 -11.13
CA LEU A 97 -1.46 31.17 -11.25
C LEU A 97 0.00 30.77 -11.43
N GLY A 98 0.66 31.41 -12.41
CA GLY A 98 2.06 31.17 -12.74
C GLY A 98 2.32 29.75 -13.24
N ARG A 99 3.56 29.25 -13.07
CA ARG A 99 3.99 27.93 -13.56
C ARG A 99 3.83 26.83 -12.49
N VAL A 100 2.71 26.82 -11.77
CA VAL A 100 2.48 25.91 -10.64
C VAL A 100 2.55 24.43 -11.04
N ALA A 101 1.99 24.07 -12.20
CA ALA A 101 2.01 22.68 -12.69
C ALA A 101 3.45 22.20 -12.96
N ASP A 102 4.27 23.02 -13.64
CA ASP A 102 5.69 22.72 -13.88
C ASP A 102 6.47 22.64 -12.58
N ARG A 103 6.14 23.52 -11.62
CA ARG A 103 6.76 23.54 -10.30
C ARG A 103 6.50 22.24 -9.54
N VAL A 104 5.24 21.84 -9.42
CA VAL A 104 4.83 20.59 -8.77
C VAL A 104 5.50 19.39 -9.45
N LYS A 105 5.47 19.33 -10.78
CA LYS A 105 6.11 18.25 -11.55
C LYS A 105 7.61 18.16 -11.26
N ARG A 106 8.32 19.29 -11.27
CA ARG A 106 9.75 19.35 -11.00
C ARG A 106 10.08 18.96 -9.57
N ASP A 107 9.40 19.53 -8.59
CA ASP A 107 9.71 19.30 -7.18
C ASP A 107 9.44 17.84 -6.80
N LEU A 108 8.33 17.26 -7.27
CA LEU A 108 8.06 15.82 -7.06
C LEU A 108 9.05 14.91 -7.78
N ARG A 109 9.57 15.29 -8.96
CA ARG A 109 10.66 14.53 -9.60
C ARG A 109 11.94 14.56 -8.76
N ARG A 110 12.30 15.71 -8.20
CA ARG A 110 13.45 15.85 -7.30
C ARG A 110 13.28 15.06 -6.00
N MET A 111 12.05 14.99 -5.48
CA MET A 111 11.74 14.20 -4.28
C MET A 111 11.78 12.69 -4.56
N GLU A 112 11.36 12.25 -5.74
CA GLU A 112 11.35 10.82 -6.12
C GLU A 112 12.75 10.28 -6.44
N ALA A 113 13.60 11.08 -7.10
CA ALA A 113 14.88 10.60 -7.65
C ALA A 113 15.78 9.89 -6.61
N PRO A 114 16.04 10.45 -5.41
CA PRO A 114 16.86 9.76 -4.42
C PRO A 114 16.26 8.43 -3.94
N ALA A 115 14.92 8.30 -3.94
CA ALA A 115 14.28 7.05 -3.57
C ALA A 115 14.43 5.99 -4.67
N ARG A 116 14.43 6.39 -5.95
CA ARG A 116 14.72 5.48 -7.07
C ARG A 116 16.17 5.03 -7.06
N ASP A 117 17.10 5.94 -6.81
CA ASP A 117 18.53 5.61 -6.72
C ASP A 117 18.77 4.56 -5.62
N ARG A 118 18.18 4.74 -4.43
CA ARG A 118 18.25 3.73 -3.35
C ARG A 118 17.66 2.38 -3.73
N VAL A 119 16.58 2.34 -4.52
CA VAL A 119 16.01 1.08 -5.01
C VAL A 119 16.97 0.40 -5.98
N ALA A 120 17.54 1.15 -6.93
CA ALA A 120 18.52 0.63 -7.88
C ALA A 120 19.78 0.10 -7.19
N GLU A 121 20.32 0.86 -6.23
CA GLU A 121 21.46 0.43 -5.40
C GLU A 121 21.13 -0.85 -4.62
N ALA A 122 19.95 -0.91 -3.98
CA ALA A 122 19.52 -2.10 -3.24
C ALA A 122 19.41 -3.34 -4.14
N MET A 123 18.91 -3.18 -5.37
CA MET A 123 18.79 -4.26 -6.34
C MET A 123 20.14 -4.82 -6.81
N ALA A 124 21.23 -4.07 -6.64
CA ALA A 124 22.59 -4.54 -6.93
C ALA A 124 23.24 -5.31 -5.76
N THR A 125 22.59 -5.40 -4.60
CA THR A 125 23.17 -6.04 -3.40
C THR A 125 22.94 -7.55 -3.34
N PRO A 126 23.84 -8.32 -2.69
CA PRO A 126 23.61 -9.74 -2.40
C PRO A 126 22.32 -9.98 -1.64
N ARG A 127 21.97 -9.10 -0.69
CA ARG A 127 20.72 -9.17 0.08
C ARG A 127 19.47 -9.22 -0.81
N TYR A 128 19.43 -8.42 -1.87
CA TYR A 128 18.33 -8.46 -2.83
C TYR A 128 18.33 -9.74 -3.66
N GLN A 129 19.51 -10.20 -4.09
CA GLN A 129 19.65 -11.44 -4.86
C GLN A 129 19.17 -12.66 -4.05
N ASP A 130 19.51 -12.72 -2.77
CA ASP A 130 19.04 -13.77 -1.83
C ASP A 130 17.52 -13.75 -1.68
N LEU A 131 16.92 -12.56 -1.55
CA LEU A 131 15.47 -12.40 -1.52
C LEU A 131 14.82 -12.92 -2.81
N VAL A 132 15.33 -12.54 -3.98
CA VAL A 132 14.80 -13.02 -5.27
C VAL A 132 14.93 -14.54 -5.40
N ALA A 133 16.07 -15.11 -4.99
CA ALA A 133 16.29 -16.56 -5.03
C ALA A 133 15.29 -17.32 -4.13
N GLU A 134 15.00 -16.80 -2.93
CA GLU A 134 14.00 -17.37 -2.04
C GLU A 134 12.57 -17.23 -2.58
N LEU A 135 12.24 -16.09 -3.20
CA LEU A 135 10.95 -15.93 -3.88
C LEU A 135 10.78 -16.90 -5.05
N ARG A 136 11.83 -17.19 -5.82
CA ARG A 136 11.80 -18.24 -6.85
C ARG A 136 11.57 -19.63 -6.26
N ARG A 137 12.17 -19.94 -5.11
CA ARG A 137 11.84 -21.19 -4.39
C ARG A 137 10.37 -21.23 -4.00
N TRP A 138 9.80 -20.11 -3.55
CA TRP A 138 8.39 -20.04 -3.14
C TRP A 138 7.40 -20.07 -4.30
N SER A 139 7.77 -19.65 -5.51
CA SER A 139 6.91 -19.82 -6.68
C SER A 139 6.72 -21.30 -7.02
N ASP A 140 7.73 -22.13 -6.80
CA ASP A 140 7.68 -23.56 -7.09
C ASP A 140 7.15 -24.38 -5.89
N ALA A 141 7.65 -24.08 -4.70
CA ALA A 141 7.37 -24.79 -3.45
C ALA A 141 7.19 -23.78 -2.30
N PRO A 142 6.00 -23.16 -2.15
CA PRO A 142 5.75 -22.20 -1.08
C PRO A 142 5.87 -22.87 0.30
N PRO A 143 6.19 -22.11 1.37
CA PRO A 143 6.56 -22.59 2.71
C PRO A 143 5.35 -23.09 3.52
N VAL A 144 4.44 -23.84 2.92
CA VAL A 144 3.19 -24.30 3.54
C VAL A 144 3.43 -25.66 4.17
N ARG A 145 3.21 -25.78 5.50
CA ARG A 145 3.34 -27.06 6.20
C ARG A 145 2.34 -28.08 5.66
N ALA A 146 2.68 -29.35 5.73
CA ALA A 146 1.74 -30.42 5.37
C ALA A 146 0.47 -30.37 6.25
N LYS A 147 -0.68 -30.80 5.70
CA LYS A 147 -1.96 -31.01 6.40
C LYS A 147 -2.69 -29.73 6.86
N VAL A 148 -2.62 -28.63 6.10
CA VAL A 148 -3.46 -27.44 6.37
C VAL A 148 -4.90 -27.65 5.92
N THR A 149 -5.85 -27.53 6.85
CA THR A 149 -7.28 -27.69 6.58
C THR A 149 -7.97 -26.34 6.28
N ALA A 150 -9.04 -26.37 5.48
CA ALA A 150 -9.86 -25.19 5.21
C ALA A 150 -10.42 -24.55 6.51
N LYS A 151 -10.79 -25.37 7.49
CA LYS A 151 -11.29 -24.90 8.81
C LYS A 151 -10.23 -24.08 9.57
N GLN A 152 -8.96 -24.49 9.53
CA GLN A 152 -7.87 -23.73 10.13
C GLN A 152 -7.67 -22.37 9.44
N LEU A 153 -7.72 -22.34 8.10
CA LEU A 153 -7.62 -21.09 7.33
C LEU A 153 -8.77 -20.13 7.66
N GLN A 154 -10.01 -20.64 7.67
CA GLN A 154 -11.20 -19.85 8.01
C GLN A 154 -11.12 -19.27 9.43
N LYS A 155 -10.70 -20.06 10.42
CA LYS A 155 -10.52 -19.60 11.81
C LYS A 155 -9.51 -18.45 11.91
N LYS A 156 -8.41 -18.52 11.16
CA LYS A 156 -7.38 -17.48 11.12
C LYS A 156 -7.87 -16.20 10.44
N ALA A 157 -8.54 -16.33 9.29
CA ALA A 157 -9.15 -15.20 8.60
C ALA A 157 -10.21 -14.51 9.48
N HIS A 158 -11.00 -15.27 10.24
CA HIS A 158 -11.97 -14.72 11.20
C HIS A 158 -11.29 -13.94 12.33
N ARG A 159 -10.19 -14.45 12.89
CA ARG A 159 -9.39 -13.72 13.90
C ARG A 159 -8.79 -12.43 13.34
N ALA A 160 -8.32 -12.45 12.09
CA ALA A 160 -7.80 -11.25 11.42
C ALA A 160 -8.88 -10.18 11.24
N ALA A 161 -10.10 -10.60 10.85
CA ALA A 161 -11.28 -9.74 10.75
C ALA A 161 -11.64 -9.09 12.10
N GLY A 162 -11.89 -9.88 13.16
CA GLY A 162 -12.23 -9.32 14.48
C GLY A 162 -11.12 -8.43 15.06
N LYS A 163 -9.85 -8.69 14.72
CA LYS A 163 -8.71 -7.85 15.08
C LYS A 163 -8.65 -6.53 14.28
N ALA A 164 -9.22 -6.48 13.09
CA ALA A 164 -9.39 -5.25 12.31
C ALA A 164 -10.55 -4.43 12.85
N ASP A 165 -11.69 -5.07 13.10
CA ASP A 165 -12.91 -4.42 13.60
C ASP A 165 -12.65 -3.76 14.96
N ARG A 166 -12.00 -4.47 15.89
CA ARG A 166 -11.62 -3.90 17.19
C ARG A 166 -10.71 -2.68 17.07
N ARG A 167 -9.72 -2.71 16.17
CA ARG A 167 -8.82 -1.56 15.98
C ARG A 167 -9.51 -0.38 15.32
N LEU A 168 -10.49 -0.65 14.47
CA LEU A 168 -11.31 0.40 13.89
C LEU A 168 -12.12 1.07 14.99
N ALA A 169 -12.82 0.30 15.83
CA ALA A 169 -13.54 0.83 16.98
C ALA A 169 -12.64 1.68 17.90
N GLU A 170 -11.48 1.15 18.30
CA GLU A 170 -10.48 1.90 19.09
C GLU A 170 -10.07 3.23 18.41
N ALA A 171 -9.94 3.25 17.08
CA ALA A 171 -9.57 4.45 16.33
C ALA A 171 -10.72 5.46 16.18
N LEU A 172 -11.97 4.99 16.17
CA LEU A 172 -13.15 5.85 16.13
C LEU A 172 -13.37 6.58 17.46
N ASP A 173 -13.01 5.96 18.57
CA ASP A 173 -13.21 6.53 19.91
C ASP A 173 -12.25 7.69 20.23
N SER A 174 -11.06 7.75 19.60
CA SER A 174 -10.07 8.80 19.89
C SER A 174 -9.65 9.67 18.68
N VAL A 175 -9.99 9.26 17.46
CA VAL A 175 -9.58 9.91 16.19
C VAL A 175 -8.06 10.19 16.13
N ASP A 176 -7.25 9.39 16.83
CA ASP A 176 -5.79 9.47 16.82
C ASP A 176 -5.25 8.86 15.51
N ASP A 177 -4.43 9.64 14.78
CA ASP A 177 -3.79 9.24 13.53
C ASP A 177 -2.98 7.93 13.68
N ALA A 178 -2.36 7.69 14.84
CA ALA A 178 -1.66 6.44 15.11
C ALA A 178 -2.63 5.25 15.17
N LEU A 179 -3.79 5.42 15.81
CA LEU A 179 -4.83 4.39 15.86
C LEU A 179 -5.44 4.13 14.48
N LEU A 180 -5.74 5.18 13.72
CA LEU A 180 -6.23 5.09 12.35
C LEU A 180 -5.24 4.33 11.44
N HIS A 181 -3.93 4.57 11.60
CA HIS A 181 -2.91 3.81 10.88
C HIS A 181 -2.86 2.34 11.30
N ARG A 182 -3.00 2.04 12.59
CA ARG A 182 -3.07 0.65 13.08
C ARG A 182 -4.33 -0.07 12.56
N ALA A 183 -5.48 0.62 12.53
CA ALA A 183 -6.73 0.13 11.96
C ALA A 183 -6.57 -0.15 10.46
N ARG A 184 -5.99 0.79 9.70
CA ARG A 184 -5.72 0.61 8.26
C ARG A 184 -4.84 -0.60 7.98
N LYS A 185 -3.76 -0.80 8.75
CA LYS A 185 -2.90 -1.99 8.61
C LYS A 185 -3.66 -3.28 8.89
N ALA A 186 -4.58 -3.28 9.86
CA ALA A 186 -5.38 -4.45 10.18
C ALA A 186 -6.46 -4.73 9.13
N ALA A 187 -7.16 -3.71 8.64
CA ALA A 187 -8.13 -3.81 7.54
C ALA A 187 -7.49 -4.39 6.27
N LYS A 188 -6.30 -3.92 5.90
CA LYS A 188 -5.52 -4.51 4.78
C LYS A 188 -5.30 -6.01 4.98
N ARG A 189 -4.83 -6.44 6.16
CA ARG A 189 -4.63 -7.86 6.46
C ARG A 189 -5.93 -8.67 6.42
N ALA A 190 -7.03 -8.12 6.96
CA ALA A 190 -8.33 -8.78 6.94
C ALA A 190 -8.88 -8.92 5.51
N ARG A 191 -8.69 -7.91 4.66
CA ARG A 191 -9.01 -7.96 3.22
C ARG A 191 -8.26 -9.10 2.54
N TYR A 192 -6.94 -9.15 2.67
CA TYR A 192 -6.13 -10.19 2.02
C TYR A 192 -6.40 -11.59 2.56
N ALA A 193 -6.71 -11.73 3.84
CA ALA A 193 -7.18 -13.00 4.38
C ALA A 193 -8.51 -13.42 3.74
N ALA A 194 -9.42 -12.48 3.48
CA ALA A 194 -10.67 -12.76 2.77
C ALA A 194 -10.46 -13.02 1.26
N GLU A 195 -9.45 -12.42 0.63
CA GLU A 195 -8.99 -12.77 -0.75
C GLU A 195 -8.56 -14.23 -0.83
N LEU A 196 -7.70 -14.68 0.09
CA LEU A 196 -7.26 -16.06 0.15
C LEU A 196 -8.42 -17.04 0.35
N ILE A 197 -9.34 -16.74 1.29
CA ILE A 197 -10.51 -17.60 1.52
C ILE A 197 -11.40 -17.66 0.29
N GLN A 198 -11.60 -16.55 -0.41
CA GLN A 198 -12.39 -16.52 -1.63
C GLN A 198 -11.75 -17.32 -2.76
N ALA A 199 -10.42 -17.29 -2.90
CA ALA A 199 -9.71 -18.07 -3.91
C ALA A 199 -9.87 -19.59 -3.69
N GLY A 200 -9.92 -20.04 -2.44
CA GLY A 200 -10.08 -21.45 -2.10
C GLY A 200 -11.51 -21.97 -1.97
N ALA A 201 -12.42 -21.11 -1.50
CA ALA A 201 -13.82 -21.44 -1.26
C ALA A 201 -14.68 -20.20 -1.57
N PRO A 202 -14.95 -19.94 -2.86
CA PRO A 202 -15.74 -18.79 -3.29
C PRO A 202 -17.08 -18.72 -2.56
N SER A 203 -17.43 -17.56 -1.99
CA SER A 203 -18.72 -17.37 -1.34
C SER A 203 -19.11 -15.90 -1.27
N THR A 204 -20.42 -15.62 -1.32
CA THR A 204 -20.97 -14.26 -1.15
C THR A 204 -20.48 -13.61 0.16
N LYS A 205 -20.29 -14.41 1.21
CA LYS A 205 -19.78 -13.94 2.51
C LYS A 205 -18.33 -13.46 2.41
N ALA A 206 -17.46 -14.18 1.71
CA ALA A 206 -16.06 -13.79 1.53
C ALA A 206 -15.95 -12.55 0.61
N THR A 207 -16.72 -12.48 -0.48
CA THR A 207 -16.83 -11.27 -1.32
C THR A 207 -17.27 -10.05 -0.51
N ARG A 208 -18.31 -10.18 0.33
CA ARG A 208 -18.79 -9.08 1.18
C ARG A 208 -17.71 -8.59 2.15
N LYS A 209 -16.95 -9.50 2.76
CA LYS A 209 -15.81 -9.15 3.64
C LYS A 209 -14.71 -8.40 2.90
N GLN A 210 -14.34 -8.85 1.70
CA GLN A 210 -13.35 -8.14 0.88
C GLN A 210 -13.80 -6.71 0.57
N LYS A 211 -15.06 -6.54 0.12
CA LYS A 211 -15.63 -5.23 -0.17
C LYS A 211 -15.65 -4.33 1.06
N HIS A 212 -16.06 -4.85 2.22
CA HIS A 212 -16.08 -4.12 3.48
C HIS A 212 -14.68 -3.60 3.87
N TYR A 213 -13.68 -4.48 3.94
CA TYR A 213 -12.32 -4.05 4.30
C TYR A 213 -11.63 -3.23 3.20
N LYS A 214 -12.02 -3.38 1.93
CA LYS A 214 -11.60 -2.49 0.84
C LYS A 214 -12.12 -1.08 1.06
N LYS A 215 -13.38 -0.92 1.47
CA LYS A 215 -13.96 0.39 1.81
C LYS A 215 -13.18 1.04 2.96
N ILE A 216 -12.99 0.33 4.08
CA ILE A 216 -12.20 0.82 5.22
C ILE A 216 -10.79 1.22 4.79
N GLN A 217 -10.12 0.36 4.02
CA GLN A 217 -8.78 0.63 3.49
C GLN A 217 -8.75 1.91 2.62
N SER A 218 -9.77 2.15 1.81
CA SER A 218 -9.86 3.30 0.90
C SER A 218 -10.03 4.61 1.67
N VAL A 219 -10.98 4.67 2.61
CA VAL A 219 -11.23 5.90 3.37
C VAL A 219 -10.02 6.28 4.25
N LEU A 220 -9.46 5.31 4.98
CA LEU A 220 -8.19 5.51 5.72
C LEU A 220 -6.99 5.70 4.77
N GLY A 221 -7.16 5.23 3.53
CA GLY A 221 -6.38 5.53 2.33
C GLY A 221 -6.18 7.01 2.14
N ASP A 222 -7.28 7.60 1.73
CA ASP A 222 -7.38 8.97 1.28
C ASP A 222 -7.04 9.93 2.42
N LEU A 223 -7.45 9.64 3.67
CA LEU A 223 -7.10 10.46 4.82
C LEU A 223 -5.58 10.59 4.99
N GLN A 224 -4.83 9.48 4.95
CA GLN A 224 -3.36 9.54 5.05
C GLN A 224 -2.76 10.33 3.89
N ASP A 225 -3.28 10.11 2.68
CA ASP A 225 -2.75 10.75 1.49
C ASP A 225 -2.99 12.27 1.53
N THR A 226 -4.07 12.76 2.17
CA THR A 226 -4.27 14.21 2.43
C THR A 226 -3.21 14.78 3.38
N VAL A 227 -2.75 14.03 4.38
CA VAL A 227 -1.74 14.50 5.35
C VAL A 227 -0.43 14.72 4.62
N VAL A 228 -0.04 13.76 3.78
CA VAL A 228 1.16 13.86 2.95
C VAL A 228 1.04 15.01 1.94
N ALA A 229 -0.09 15.09 1.22
CA ALA A 229 -0.35 16.15 0.24
C ALA A 229 -0.20 17.55 0.84
N ARG A 230 -0.86 17.79 1.98
CA ARG A 230 -0.83 19.08 2.68
C ARG A 230 0.57 19.47 3.12
N SER A 231 1.36 18.51 3.63
CA SER A 231 2.76 18.76 3.99
C SER A 231 3.58 19.21 2.78
N MET A 232 3.47 18.49 1.66
CA MET A 232 4.18 18.82 0.42
C MET A 232 3.74 20.17 -0.18
N LEU A 233 2.43 20.43 -0.22
CA LEU A 233 1.85 21.68 -0.72
C LEU A 233 2.30 22.88 0.12
N ARG A 234 2.34 22.75 1.45
CA ARG A 234 2.84 23.81 2.34
C ARG A 234 4.31 24.12 2.06
N GLN A 235 5.15 23.09 1.90
CA GLN A 235 6.57 23.26 1.59
C GLN A 235 6.78 23.94 0.22
N MET A 236 6.08 23.48 -0.82
CA MET A 236 6.16 24.07 -2.16
C MET A 236 5.63 25.51 -2.17
N GLY A 237 4.50 25.78 -1.52
CA GLY A 237 3.89 27.11 -1.45
C GLY A 237 4.78 28.13 -0.72
N ALA A 238 5.39 27.74 0.40
CA ALA A 238 6.34 28.60 1.12
C ALA A 238 7.57 28.96 0.26
N GLY A 239 8.04 28.02 -0.57
CA GLY A 239 9.13 28.25 -1.51
C GLY A 239 8.74 29.09 -2.74
N ALA A 240 7.45 29.19 -3.07
CA ALA A 240 6.94 29.99 -4.18
C ALA A 240 6.73 31.46 -3.79
N GLY A 241 6.34 31.74 -2.54
CA GLY A 241 6.15 33.12 -2.05
C GLY A 241 7.43 33.95 -1.96
N SER A 242 8.61 33.34 -2.06
CA SER A 242 9.92 34.00 -1.94
C SER A 242 10.65 34.22 -3.26
N ARG A 243 10.14 33.72 -4.40
CA ARG A 243 10.78 33.88 -5.72
C ARG A 243 10.00 34.81 -6.63
N ALA A 244 10.71 35.71 -7.31
CA ALA A 244 10.11 36.58 -8.32
C ALA A 244 9.41 35.74 -9.41
N LYS A 245 8.16 36.09 -9.72
CA LYS A 245 7.29 35.42 -10.72
C LYS A 245 6.75 34.02 -10.32
N GLU A 246 6.94 33.57 -9.08
CA GLU A 246 6.20 32.41 -8.53
C GLU A 246 5.01 32.92 -7.67
N ASN A 247 3.88 32.19 -7.66
CA ASN A 247 2.67 32.59 -6.93
C ASN A 247 2.22 31.44 -6.00
N GLY A 248 2.06 31.75 -4.70
CA GLY A 248 1.66 30.79 -3.68
C GLY A 248 0.17 30.45 -3.66
N PHE A 249 -0.67 31.24 -4.32
CA PHE A 249 -2.14 31.15 -4.26
C PHE A 249 -2.68 29.77 -4.61
N THR A 250 -2.27 29.21 -5.76
CA THR A 250 -2.74 27.89 -6.20
C THR A 250 -2.31 26.77 -5.25
N PHE A 251 -1.13 26.87 -4.62
CA PHE A 251 -0.73 25.92 -3.58
C PHE A 251 -1.64 26.00 -2.34
N GLY A 252 -2.04 27.21 -1.95
CA GLY A 252 -3.01 27.44 -0.87
C GLY A 252 -4.39 26.84 -1.18
N LEU A 253 -4.89 27.01 -2.41
CA LEU A 253 -6.14 26.40 -2.86
C LEU A 253 -6.09 24.86 -2.80
N LEU A 254 -5.01 24.26 -3.31
CA LEU A 254 -4.82 22.82 -3.25
C LEU A 254 -4.71 22.33 -1.81
N TYR A 255 -4.04 23.08 -0.92
CA TYR A 255 -3.93 22.74 0.49
C TYR A 255 -5.31 22.73 1.15
N ALA A 256 -6.12 23.77 0.93
CA ALA A 256 -7.47 23.87 1.46
C ALA A 256 -8.37 22.73 0.93
N ARG A 257 -8.25 22.37 -0.36
CA ARG A 257 -8.96 21.22 -0.94
C ARG A 257 -8.63 19.92 -0.19
N GLU A 258 -7.36 19.70 0.14
CA GLU A 258 -6.92 18.51 0.88
C GLU A 258 -7.39 18.52 2.34
N GLU A 259 -7.51 19.68 2.99
CA GLU A 259 -8.15 19.79 4.31
C GLU A 259 -9.63 19.41 4.26
N GLN A 260 -10.37 19.92 3.27
CA GLN A 260 -11.77 19.57 3.10
C GLN A 260 -11.95 18.07 2.83
N LEU A 261 -11.06 17.47 2.04
CA LEU A 261 -11.06 16.03 1.82
C LEU A 261 -10.74 15.26 3.10
N ALA A 262 -9.78 15.72 3.92
CA ALA A 262 -9.46 15.09 5.21
C ALA A 262 -10.69 15.09 6.15
N LEU A 263 -11.42 16.21 6.22
CA LEU A 263 -12.65 16.33 6.99
C LEU A 263 -13.74 15.37 6.49
N ARG A 264 -13.92 15.25 5.16
CA ARG A 264 -14.84 14.27 4.57
C ARG A 264 -14.44 12.84 4.92
N CYS A 265 -13.16 12.48 4.76
CA CYS A 265 -12.67 11.16 5.10
C CYS A 265 -12.88 10.85 6.60
N ARG A 266 -12.67 11.81 7.51
CA ARG A 266 -12.95 11.62 8.94
C ARG A 266 -14.44 11.35 9.22
N ARG A 267 -15.35 12.06 8.53
CA ARG A 267 -16.80 11.81 8.60
C ARG A 267 -17.17 10.43 8.05
N ASP A 268 -16.55 10.02 6.94
CA ASP A 268 -16.79 8.72 6.33
C ASP A 268 -16.25 7.59 7.22
N VAL A 269 -15.10 7.80 7.88
CA VAL A 269 -14.55 6.88 8.88
C VAL A 269 -15.54 6.67 10.02
N ALA A 270 -16.16 7.73 10.54
CA ALA A 270 -17.19 7.63 11.59
C ALA A 270 -18.46 6.87 11.18
N ARG A 271 -18.63 6.55 9.89
CA ARG A 271 -19.78 5.81 9.33
C ARG A 271 -19.42 4.37 8.90
N LEU A 272 -18.18 3.93 9.12
CA LEU A 272 -17.69 2.58 8.76
C LEU A 272 -18.10 1.53 9.80
#